data_AF-A0A952D7Q1-F1
#
_entry.id   AF-A0A952D7Q1-F1
#
_cell.length_a   1.000
_cell.length_b   1.000
_cell.length_c   1.000
_cell.angle_alpha   90.00
_cell.angle_beta   90.00
_cell.angle_gamma   90.00
#
_symmetry.space_group_name_H-M   'P 1'
#
loop_
_entity.id
_entity.type
_entity.pdbx_description
1 polymer ?
#
loop_
_entity_poly.entity_id
_entity_poly.type
_entity_poly.pdbx_seq_one_letter_code
_entity_poly.pdbx_strand_id
1 'polypeptide(L)'
;WSSRFNPAAQGTAQVIRALGSKPRLFVPETYHYCFTKCMDVLGLGTRSLHAVPVDRHFRMDVGALAEALDATRAAGDHVLAVVAVAGTTEEGAIDPVDGIVALRNEREAAGLGSFWLHVDAAYGGYLRTMILPERIGLGEPTTESRIAGRSVSLPLSLPDQGACDALGATGHADSVTVDPHKLGFIPYPAGAICFKSPWVKAVARQDAPYLEDDPDKPRAGEQSIGVYVLEGSKPGAAAAGVWLSHSLIALDASQHGRMLRDQVRAACEFHALLEAYPHEIECKVRAHVLCPPGSNIVCYLFAPAEGGMPLKAINRFNRRIHQAFDAGPGSDQRVFDRRFFVSRTTLSAERCGPSAVGGLLERLGATPQDYAESGVFLMRSVMMSPWYELAKERGRFFVAELVEALYGEAEKALG
;
A
#
# COMPACT_ATOMS: atom_id res chain seq x y z
N TRP A 1 28.77 -18.82 16.43
CA TRP A 1 28.87 -17.35 16.32
C TRP A 1 30.21 -16.83 15.79
N SER A 2 31.31 -17.60 15.81
CA SER A 2 32.65 -17.23 15.31
C SER A 2 32.86 -17.36 13.80
N SER A 3 31.79 -17.43 13.00
CA SER A 3 31.91 -17.56 11.54
C SER A 3 32.42 -16.25 10.93
N ARG A 4 33.33 -16.36 9.95
CA ARG A 4 33.77 -15.22 9.11
C ARG A 4 32.63 -14.58 8.29
N PHE A 5 31.48 -15.25 8.23
CA PHE A 5 30.27 -14.79 7.54
C PHE A 5 29.18 -14.30 8.50
N ASN A 6 29.49 -14.08 9.78
CA ASN A 6 28.55 -13.51 10.73
C ASN A 6 28.57 -11.97 10.65
N PRO A 7 27.52 -11.31 10.11
CA PRO A 7 27.51 -9.85 9.95
C PRO A 7 27.49 -9.10 11.29
N ALA A 8 26.94 -9.69 12.37
CA ALA A 8 26.94 -9.07 13.69
C ALA A 8 28.36 -8.98 14.29
N ALA A 9 29.24 -9.93 13.98
CA ALA A 9 30.60 -9.95 14.51
C ALA A 9 31.63 -9.31 13.57
N GLN A 10 31.45 -9.46 12.25
CA GLN A 10 32.43 -9.01 11.24
C GLN A 10 32.03 -7.70 10.56
N GLY A 11 30.76 -7.30 10.67
CA GLY A 11 30.17 -6.20 9.90
C GLY A 11 29.80 -6.63 8.48
N THR A 12 28.69 -6.08 7.99
CA THR A 12 28.09 -6.42 6.69
C THR A 12 29.07 -6.25 5.51
N ALA A 13 29.87 -5.18 5.51
CA ALA A 13 30.83 -4.92 4.44
C ALA A 13 31.93 -5.99 4.31
N GLN A 14 32.42 -6.51 5.44
CA GLN A 14 33.43 -7.57 5.43
C GLN A 14 32.85 -8.89 4.93
N VAL A 15 31.62 -9.22 5.36
CA VAL A 15 30.91 -10.41 4.89
C VAL A 15 30.67 -10.35 3.39
N ILE A 16 30.18 -9.22 2.86
CA ILE A 16 29.96 -9.03 1.41
C ILE A 16 31.27 -9.20 0.64
N ARG A 17 32.38 -8.60 1.11
CA ARG A 17 33.69 -8.76 0.49
C ARG A 17 34.14 -10.23 0.48
N ALA A 18 33.90 -10.96 1.56
CA ALA A 18 34.24 -12.37 1.67
C ALA A 18 33.36 -13.29 0.79
N LEU A 19 32.11 -12.91 0.55
CA LEU A 19 31.19 -13.60 -0.35
C LEU A 19 31.51 -13.35 -1.84
N GLY A 20 32.18 -12.25 -2.16
CA GLY A 20 32.52 -11.90 -3.54
C GLY A 20 31.32 -11.59 -4.44
N SER A 21 30.14 -11.35 -3.87
CA SER A 21 28.87 -11.13 -4.56
C SER A 21 28.09 -9.99 -3.90
N LYS A 22 27.24 -9.27 -4.65
CA LYS A 22 26.46 -8.15 -4.11
C LYS A 22 25.05 -8.63 -3.71
N PRO A 23 24.52 -8.18 -2.55
CA PRO A 23 23.13 -8.44 -2.18
C PRO A 23 22.20 -7.61 -3.05
N ARG A 24 21.10 -8.23 -3.51
CA ARG A 24 20.01 -7.59 -4.26
C ARG A 24 18.68 -7.72 -3.53
N LEU A 25 18.06 -6.59 -3.21
CA LEU A 25 16.70 -6.50 -2.68
C LEU A 25 15.75 -6.17 -3.82
N PHE A 26 14.80 -7.05 -4.11
CA PHE A 26 13.78 -6.81 -5.13
C PHE A 26 12.54 -6.21 -4.49
N VAL A 27 12.03 -5.13 -5.06
CA VAL A 27 10.82 -4.42 -4.61
C VAL A 27 10.00 -4.03 -5.84
N PRO A 28 8.67 -3.86 -5.77
CA PRO A 28 7.92 -3.31 -6.91
C PRO A 28 8.34 -1.86 -7.14
N GLU A 29 8.24 -1.33 -8.36
CA GLU A 29 8.56 0.08 -8.66
C GLU A 29 7.85 1.08 -7.72
N THR A 30 6.60 0.80 -7.34
CA THR A 30 5.79 1.64 -6.43
C THR A 30 6.01 1.38 -4.94
N TYR A 31 7.15 0.79 -4.56
CA TYR A 31 7.51 0.53 -3.16
C TYR A 31 7.54 1.79 -2.28
N HIS A 32 7.29 1.61 -0.99
CA HIS A 32 7.39 2.71 -0.02
C HIS A 32 8.87 3.09 0.22
N TYR A 33 9.16 4.39 0.29
CA TYR A 33 10.52 4.93 0.43
C TYR A 33 11.31 4.40 1.64
N CYS A 34 10.63 3.75 2.61
CA CYS A 34 11.29 3.11 3.74
C CYS A 34 12.32 2.07 3.29
N PHE A 35 12.14 1.37 2.17
CA PHE A 35 13.14 0.41 1.69
C PHE A 35 14.43 1.09 1.24
N THR A 36 14.35 2.26 0.59
CA THR A 36 15.54 3.09 0.31
C THR A 36 16.27 3.44 1.60
N LYS A 37 15.53 3.85 2.64
CA LYS A 37 16.07 4.15 3.97
C LYS A 37 16.65 2.91 4.66
N CYS A 38 16.03 1.74 4.52
CA CYS A 38 16.55 0.48 5.04
C CYS A 38 17.89 0.14 4.39
N MET A 39 18.01 0.29 3.07
CA MET A 39 19.26 0.02 2.35
C MET A 39 20.39 0.97 2.76
N ASP A 40 20.07 2.22 3.06
CA ASP A 40 21.00 3.21 3.63
C ASP A 40 21.45 2.82 5.04
N VAL A 41 20.49 2.59 5.96
CA VAL A 41 20.77 2.20 7.36
C VAL A 41 21.54 0.88 7.46
N LEU A 42 21.26 -0.10 6.59
CA LEU A 42 21.96 -1.38 6.55
C LEU A 42 23.38 -1.28 5.94
N GLY A 43 23.74 -0.12 5.38
CA GLY A 43 25.02 0.10 4.72
C GLY A 43 25.19 -0.66 3.39
N LEU A 44 24.07 -1.10 2.79
CA LEU A 44 24.07 -1.82 1.51
C LEU A 44 24.03 -0.87 0.31
N GLY A 45 23.48 0.33 0.52
CA GLY A 45 23.32 1.36 -0.51
C GLY A 45 22.17 1.08 -1.46
N THR A 46 21.60 2.14 -2.01
CA THR A 46 20.40 2.09 -2.88
C THR A 46 20.64 1.36 -4.20
N ARG A 47 21.90 1.22 -4.64
CA ARG A 47 22.27 0.43 -5.83
C ARG A 47 22.06 -1.08 -5.64
N SER A 48 21.89 -1.55 -4.41
CA SER A 48 21.50 -2.93 -4.12
C SER A 48 19.99 -3.15 -4.15
N LEU A 49 19.19 -2.09 -4.31
CA LEU A 49 17.75 -2.19 -4.54
C LEU A 49 17.49 -2.33 -6.04
N HIS A 50 16.66 -3.29 -6.41
CA HIS A 50 16.20 -3.54 -7.77
C HIS A 50 14.69 -3.37 -7.82
N ALA A 51 14.24 -2.34 -8.53
CA ALA A 51 12.82 -2.10 -8.74
C ALA A 51 12.31 -3.01 -9.87
N VAL A 52 11.24 -3.76 -9.59
CA VAL A 52 10.57 -4.65 -10.54
C VAL A 52 9.37 -3.92 -11.14
N PRO A 53 9.19 -3.92 -12.47
CA PRO A 53 8.04 -3.31 -13.12
C PRO A 53 6.70 -3.74 -12.54
N VAL A 54 5.72 -2.85 -12.62
CA VAL A 54 4.34 -3.11 -12.24
C VAL A 54 3.40 -3.07 -13.45
N ASP A 55 2.29 -3.78 -13.36
CA ASP A 55 1.24 -3.79 -14.38
C ASP A 55 0.36 -2.52 -14.35
N ARG A 56 -0.66 -2.46 -15.21
CA ARG A 56 -1.63 -1.35 -15.27
C ARG A 56 -2.52 -1.20 -14.01
N HIS A 57 -2.48 -2.18 -13.11
CA HIS A 57 -3.14 -2.17 -11.81
C HIS A 57 -2.13 -1.92 -10.68
N PHE A 58 -0.90 -1.54 -11.03
CA PHE A 58 0.21 -1.23 -10.12
C PHE A 58 0.63 -2.41 -9.25
N ARG A 59 0.45 -3.63 -9.75
CA ARG A 59 0.88 -4.87 -9.11
C ARG A 59 2.20 -5.32 -9.73
N MET A 60 3.12 -5.84 -8.93
CA MET A 60 4.39 -6.39 -9.39
C MET A 60 4.18 -7.42 -10.52
N ASP A 61 4.93 -7.26 -11.60
CA ASP A 61 5.03 -8.24 -12.67
C ASP A 61 5.92 -9.42 -12.21
N VAL A 62 5.30 -10.58 -12.00
CA VAL A 62 5.99 -11.81 -11.55
C VAL A 62 6.93 -12.35 -12.63
N GLY A 63 6.61 -12.15 -13.92
CA GLY A 63 7.48 -12.52 -15.04
C GLY A 63 8.74 -11.68 -15.04
N ALA A 64 8.60 -10.35 -14.90
CA ALA A 64 9.74 -9.44 -14.78
C ALA A 64 10.58 -9.74 -13.52
N LEU A 65 9.95 -10.12 -12.40
CA LEU A 65 10.68 -10.60 -11.22
C LEU A 65 11.51 -11.85 -11.54
N ALA A 66 10.94 -12.84 -12.23
CA ALA A 66 11.64 -14.06 -12.60
C ALA A 66 12.89 -13.78 -13.46
N GLU A 67 12.74 -12.92 -14.48
CA GLU A 67 13.85 -12.48 -15.34
C GLU A 67 14.94 -11.75 -14.52
N ALA A 68 14.55 -10.88 -13.60
CA ALA A 68 15.49 -10.14 -12.76
C ALA A 68 16.26 -11.04 -11.77
N LEU A 69 15.61 -12.08 -11.24
CA LEU A 69 16.25 -13.10 -10.41
C LEU A 69 17.28 -13.92 -11.22
N ASP A 70 16.95 -14.28 -12.45
CA ASP A 70 17.86 -15.01 -13.35
C ASP A 70 19.06 -14.16 -13.75
N ALA A 71 18.84 -12.89 -14.10
CA ALA A 71 19.91 -11.95 -14.39
C ALA A 71 20.86 -11.75 -13.19
N THR A 72 20.30 -11.69 -11.98
CA THR A 72 21.09 -11.55 -10.74
C THR A 72 21.98 -12.77 -10.51
N ARG A 73 21.43 -13.98 -10.70
CA ARG A 73 22.21 -15.21 -10.62
C ARG A 73 23.30 -15.26 -11.69
N ALA A 74 22.98 -14.90 -12.93
CA ALA A 74 23.94 -14.87 -14.04
C ALA A 74 25.09 -13.89 -13.81
N ALA A 75 24.84 -12.77 -13.11
CA ALA A 75 25.85 -11.81 -12.70
C ALA A 75 26.75 -12.29 -11.54
N GLY A 76 26.46 -13.44 -10.93
CA GLY A 76 27.14 -13.92 -9.73
C GLY A 76 26.78 -13.15 -8.45
N ASP A 77 25.72 -12.33 -8.50
CA ASP A 77 25.16 -11.64 -7.34
C ASP A 77 24.18 -12.55 -6.59
N HIS A 78 23.78 -12.17 -5.37
CA HIS A 78 22.85 -12.96 -4.56
C HIS A 78 21.59 -12.20 -4.19
N VAL A 79 20.48 -12.92 -4.12
CA VAL A 79 19.19 -12.39 -3.70
C VAL A 79 19.18 -12.25 -2.19
N LEU A 80 19.05 -11.02 -1.70
CA LEU A 80 18.87 -10.73 -0.29
C LEU A 80 17.44 -11.07 0.14
N ALA A 81 16.47 -10.51 -0.56
CA ALA A 81 15.05 -10.74 -0.35
C ALA A 81 14.23 -10.23 -1.55
N VAL A 82 13.00 -10.71 -1.65
CA VAL A 82 11.94 -10.15 -2.48
C VAL A 82 10.91 -9.53 -1.54
N VAL A 83 10.46 -8.31 -1.84
CA VAL A 83 9.40 -7.61 -1.14
C VAL A 83 8.17 -7.58 -2.04
N ALA A 84 7.07 -8.16 -1.59
CA ALA A 84 5.75 -7.93 -2.17
C ALA A 84 4.99 -6.91 -1.31
N VAL A 85 4.17 -6.06 -1.91
CA VAL A 85 3.38 -5.05 -1.21
C VAL A 85 1.89 -5.43 -1.23
N ALA A 86 1.29 -5.58 -0.06
CA ALA A 86 -0.14 -5.79 0.11
C ALA A 86 -0.79 -4.48 0.57
N GLY A 87 -1.24 -3.68 -0.37
CA GLY A 87 -1.74 -2.31 -0.16
C GLY A 87 -0.64 -1.28 -0.36
N THR A 88 -0.32 -0.97 -1.62
CA THR A 88 0.63 0.09 -1.97
C THR A 88 0.19 1.45 -1.43
N THR A 89 1.16 2.34 -1.20
CA THR A 89 0.91 3.59 -0.46
C THR A 89 0.01 4.56 -1.22
N GLU A 90 0.10 4.58 -2.54
CA GLU A 90 -0.55 5.60 -3.36
C GLU A 90 -1.89 5.12 -3.92
N GLU A 91 -1.94 3.93 -4.53
CA GLU A 91 -3.12 3.37 -5.18
C GLU A 91 -3.76 2.18 -4.46
N GLY A 92 -3.13 1.70 -3.38
CA GLY A 92 -3.68 0.59 -2.59
C GLY A 92 -3.69 -0.74 -3.36
N ALA A 93 -2.77 -0.93 -4.30
CA ALA A 93 -2.62 -2.16 -5.06
C ALA A 93 -2.11 -3.31 -4.18
N ILE A 94 -2.44 -4.54 -4.56
CA ILE A 94 -2.04 -5.76 -3.86
C ILE A 94 -1.25 -6.59 -4.87
N ASP A 95 0.05 -6.75 -4.61
CA ASP A 95 0.93 -7.58 -5.43
C ASP A 95 0.46 -9.05 -5.41
N PRO A 96 0.72 -9.82 -6.48
CA PRO A 96 0.35 -11.23 -6.59
C PRO A 96 1.24 -12.12 -5.70
N VAL A 97 1.07 -12.03 -4.38
CA VAL A 97 1.86 -12.78 -3.39
C VAL A 97 1.78 -14.29 -3.63
N ASP A 98 0.62 -14.79 -4.04
CA ASP A 98 0.40 -16.19 -4.46
C ASP A 98 1.28 -16.56 -5.67
N GLY A 99 1.35 -15.69 -6.68
CA GLY A 99 2.23 -15.86 -7.83
C GLY A 99 3.72 -15.81 -7.47
N ILE A 100 4.12 -14.91 -6.55
CA ILE A 100 5.51 -14.83 -6.07
C ILE A 100 5.89 -16.07 -5.25
N VAL A 101 4.96 -16.60 -4.45
CA VAL A 101 5.15 -17.86 -3.72
C VAL A 101 5.27 -19.04 -4.69
N ALA A 102 4.44 -19.10 -5.73
CA ALA A 102 4.55 -20.12 -6.78
C ALA A 102 5.90 -20.05 -7.47
N LEU A 103 6.34 -18.85 -7.88
CA LEU A 103 7.66 -18.61 -8.47
C LEU A 103 8.79 -19.10 -7.55
N ARG A 104 8.73 -18.81 -6.24
CA ARG A 104 9.73 -19.30 -5.28
C ARG A 104 9.79 -20.82 -5.27
N ASN A 105 8.63 -21.48 -5.18
CA ASN A 105 8.54 -22.94 -5.12
C ASN A 105 9.06 -23.60 -6.41
N GLU A 106 8.72 -23.03 -7.57
CA GLU A 106 9.20 -23.51 -8.88
C GLU A 106 10.72 -23.41 -8.99
N ARG A 107 11.30 -22.29 -8.53
CA ARG A 107 12.76 -22.09 -8.53
C ARG A 107 13.48 -23.03 -7.57
N GLU A 108 12.90 -23.28 -6.39
CA GLU A 108 13.42 -24.25 -5.43
C GLU A 108 13.42 -25.67 -6.02
N ALA A 109 12.30 -26.09 -6.63
CA ALA A 109 12.17 -27.39 -7.28
C ALA A 109 13.14 -27.56 -8.45
N ALA A 110 13.43 -26.49 -9.20
CA ALA A 110 14.38 -26.49 -10.30
C ALA A 110 15.86 -26.35 -9.85
N GLY A 111 16.14 -26.24 -8.54
CA GLY A 111 17.51 -26.04 -8.03
C GLY A 111 18.11 -24.67 -8.38
N LEU A 112 17.28 -23.69 -8.77
CA LEU A 112 17.71 -22.35 -9.15
C LEU A 112 17.95 -21.43 -7.94
N GLY A 113 17.56 -21.89 -6.75
CA GLY A 113 17.72 -21.19 -5.47
C GLY A 113 16.38 -20.72 -4.91
N SER A 114 16.41 -20.34 -3.63
CA SER A 114 15.29 -19.74 -2.91
C SER A 114 15.55 -18.25 -2.66
N PHE A 115 14.54 -17.55 -2.15
CA PHE A 115 14.66 -16.18 -1.65
C PHE A 115 13.77 -15.95 -0.44
N TRP A 116 14.23 -15.07 0.45
CA TRP A 116 13.41 -14.54 1.54
C TRP A 116 12.28 -13.69 0.97
N LEU A 117 11.04 -14.02 1.30
CA LEU A 117 9.87 -13.23 0.93
C LEU A 117 9.41 -12.41 2.12
N HIS A 118 9.50 -11.09 1.99
CA HIS A 118 8.86 -10.13 2.88
C HIS A 118 7.57 -9.63 2.24
N VAL A 119 6.46 -9.62 2.96
CA VAL A 119 5.26 -8.90 2.54
C VAL A 119 5.15 -7.61 3.33
N ASP A 120 5.28 -6.47 2.66
CA ASP A 120 4.89 -5.18 3.21
C ASP A 120 3.36 -5.08 3.17
N ALA A 121 2.71 -5.55 4.23
CA ALA A 121 1.29 -5.40 4.46
C ALA A 121 1.01 -4.30 5.48
N ALA A 122 1.88 -3.28 5.59
CA ALA A 122 1.72 -2.23 6.58
C ALA A 122 0.32 -1.62 6.49
N TYR A 123 -0.14 -1.31 5.27
CA TYR A 123 -1.50 -0.86 5.03
C TYR A 123 -2.50 -2.03 4.94
N GLY A 124 -2.30 -2.97 4.01
CA GLY A 124 -3.30 -3.98 3.66
C GLY A 124 -3.34 -5.23 4.53
N GLY A 125 -2.52 -5.37 5.57
CA GLY A 125 -2.45 -6.59 6.39
C GLY A 125 -3.78 -6.94 7.05
N TYR A 126 -4.53 -5.93 7.50
CA TYR A 126 -5.87 -6.15 8.06
C TYR A 126 -6.93 -6.48 6.99
N LEU A 127 -6.73 -6.19 5.70
CA LEU A 127 -7.65 -6.61 4.62
C LEU A 127 -7.80 -8.13 4.58
N ARG A 128 -6.78 -8.87 5.06
CA ARG A 128 -6.82 -10.32 5.21
C ARG A 128 -7.96 -10.80 6.13
N THR A 129 -8.47 -9.97 7.04
CA THR A 129 -9.62 -10.33 7.88
C THR A 129 -10.90 -10.56 7.06
N MET A 130 -11.03 -9.99 5.86
CA MET A 130 -12.17 -10.24 4.96
C MET A 130 -12.21 -11.66 4.38
N ILE A 131 -11.11 -12.43 4.51
CA ILE A 131 -10.98 -13.75 3.89
C ILE A 131 -10.81 -14.88 4.92
N LEU A 132 -10.98 -14.58 6.21
CA LEU A 132 -10.79 -15.54 7.31
C LEU A 132 -12.02 -15.59 8.24
N PRO A 133 -12.38 -16.76 8.81
CA PRO A 133 -11.92 -18.08 8.37
C PRO A 133 -12.41 -18.42 6.96
N GLU A 134 -13.42 -17.70 6.46
CA GLU A 134 -14.01 -17.85 5.14
C GLU A 134 -14.15 -16.48 4.47
N ARG A 135 -14.19 -16.48 3.13
CA ARG A 135 -14.39 -15.26 2.34
C ARG A 135 -15.83 -14.79 2.47
N ILE A 136 -16.04 -13.59 3.01
CA ILE A 136 -17.39 -12.98 3.09
C ILE A 136 -17.86 -12.35 1.78
N GLY A 137 -16.94 -12.19 0.83
CA GLY A 137 -17.20 -11.45 -0.41
C GLY A 137 -17.43 -9.95 -0.19
N LEU A 138 -17.58 -9.22 -1.28
CA LEU A 138 -17.86 -7.79 -1.25
C LEU A 138 -19.35 -7.46 -1.37
N GLY A 139 -20.25 -8.44 -1.43
CA GLY A 139 -21.69 -8.23 -1.64
C GLY A 139 -22.05 -8.00 -3.11
N GLU A 140 -23.26 -7.50 -3.37
CA GLU A 140 -23.78 -7.29 -4.73
C GLU A 140 -22.87 -6.34 -5.54
N PRO A 141 -22.71 -6.58 -6.86
CA PRO A 141 -21.90 -5.75 -7.76
C PRO A 141 -22.60 -4.43 -8.14
N THR A 142 -23.54 -3.97 -7.32
CA THR A 142 -24.24 -2.70 -7.46
C THR A 142 -24.35 -2.00 -6.11
N THR A 143 -24.63 -0.69 -6.13
CA THR A 143 -24.92 0.11 -4.95
C THR A 143 -25.94 1.19 -5.26
N GLU A 144 -26.81 1.49 -4.30
CA GLU A 144 -27.67 2.67 -4.35
C GLU A 144 -26.89 3.89 -3.85
N SER A 145 -26.92 4.97 -4.62
CA SER A 145 -26.27 6.24 -4.27
C SER A 145 -27.09 7.44 -4.75
N ARG A 146 -26.49 8.64 -4.75
CA ARG A 146 -27.12 9.87 -5.23
C ARG A 146 -26.25 10.65 -6.20
N ILE A 147 -26.86 11.26 -7.20
CA ILE A 147 -26.22 12.26 -8.05
C ILE A 147 -27.17 13.46 -8.16
N ALA A 148 -26.73 14.64 -7.74
CA ALA A 148 -27.52 15.87 -7.71
C ALA A 148 -28.88 15.68 -7.01
N GLY A 149 -28.87 14.97 -5.88
CA GLY A 149 -30.06 14.66 -5.08
C GLY A 149 -30.99 13.58 -5.63
N ARG A 150 -30.77 13.04 -6.84
CA ARG A 150 -31.54 11.93 -7.40
C ARG A 150 -30.94 10.60 -6.98
N SER A 151 -31.78 9.63 -6.62
CA SER A 151 -31.33 8.25 -6.35
C SER A 151 -30.90 7.58 -7.66
N VAL A 152 -29.77 6.88 -7.62
CA VAL A 152 -29.21 6.13 -8.75
C VAL A 152 -28.70 4.78 -8.29
N SER A 153 -28.84 3.77 -9.16
CA SER A 153 -28.23 2.45 -8.98
C SER A 153 -26.97 2.38 -9.83
N LEU A 154 -25.83 2.13 -9.20
CA LEU A 154 -24.52 2.17 -9.86
C LEU A 154 -23.87 0.79 -9.90
N PRO A 155 -23.35 0.33 -11.05
CA PRO A 155 -22.51 -0.85 -11.11
C PRO A 155 -21.16 -0.58 -10.43
N LEU A 156 -20.67 -1.55 -9.67
CA LEU A 156 -19.40 -1.47 -8.96
C LEU A 156 -18.32 -2.27 -9.69
N SER A 157 -17.15 -1.64 -9.93
CA SER A 157 -15.93 -2.36 -10.30
C SER A 157 -15.28 -2.93 -9.03
N LEU A 158 -15.66 -4.15 -8.67
CA LEU A 158 -15.13 -4.83 -7.50
C LEU A 158 -13.73 -5.40 -7.76
N PRO A 159 -12.80 -5.38 -6.77
CA PRO A 159 -11.52 -6.06 -6.85
C PRO A 159 -11.65 -7.51 -7.32
N ASP A 160 -10.72 -7.94 -8.18
CA ASP A 160 -10.69 -9.29 -8.71
C ASP A 160 -10.35 -10.35 -7.65
N GLN A 161 -10.57 -11.61 -8.03
CA GLN A 161 -10.31 -12.77 -7.18
C GLN A 161 -8.82 -12.90 -6.80
N GLY A 162 -7.91 -12.46 -7.66
CA GLY A 162 -6.46 -12.51 -7.45
C GLY A 162 -6.01 -11.69 -6.24
N ALA A 163 -6.64 -10.55 -5.97
CA ALA A 163 -6.36 -9.77 -4.77
C ALA A 163 -6.65 -10.56 -3.46
N CYS A 164 -7.71 -11.36 -3.46
CA CYS A 164 -8.04 -12.22 -2.31
C CYS A 164 -7.09 -13.43 -2.19
N ASP A 165 -6.65 -13.99 -3.31
CA ASP A 165 -5.69 -15.09 -3.35
C ASP A 165 -4.33 -14.63 -2.82
N ALA A 166 -3.86 -13.45 -3.25
CA ALA A 166 -2.67 -12.79 -2.74
C ALA A 166 -2.73 -12.53 -1.23
N LEU A 167 -3.83 -11.96 -0.71
CA LEU A 167 -4.01 -11.76 0.73
C LEU A 167 -3.98 -13.08 1.51
N GLY A 168 -4.55 -14.14 0.93
CA GLY A 168 -4.52 -15.49 1.49
C GLY A 168 -3.11 -16.04 1.60
N ALA A 169 -2.31 -15.82 0.55
CA ALA A 169 -0.95 -16.30 0.40
C ALA A 169 0.09 -15.58 1.29
N THR A 170 -0.26 -14.45 1.93
CA THR A 170 0.66 -13.72 2.84
C THR A 170 1.21 -14.60 3.98
N GLY A 171 0.48 -15.63 4.41
CA GLY A 171 0.96 -16.60 5.42
C GLY A 171 2.12 -17.49 4.94
N HIS A 172 2.42 -17.51 3.65
CA HIS A 172 3.57 -18.22 3.09
C HIS A 172 4.86 -17.38 3.09
N ALA A 173 4.77 -16.07 3.32
CA ALA A 173 5.92 -15.19 3.44
C ALA A 173 6.76 -15.52 4.68
N ASP A 174 8.05 -15.21 4.63
CA ASP A 174 8.96 -15.43 5.76
C ASP A 174 8.80 -14.34 6.83
N SER A 175 8.40 -13.14 6.40
CA SER A 175 8.00 -12.04 7.27
C SER A 175 6.90 -11.19 6.66
N VAL A 176 6.09 -10.58 7.52
CA VAL A 176 5.02 -9.67 7.14
C VAL A 176 5.07 -8.43 8.03
N THR A 177 5.16 -7.24 7.43
CA THR A 177 4.91 -5.98 8.15
C THR A 177 3.41 -5.71 8.18
N VAL A 178 2.87 -5.25 9.30
CA VAL A 178 1.46 -4.82 9.42
C VAL A 178 1.36 -3.68 10.42
N ASP A 179 0.60 -2.64 10.09
CA ASP A 179 0.41 -1.50 11.00
C ASP A 179 -0.99 -1.46 11.60
N PRO A 180 -1.14 -1.80 12.89
CA PRO A 180 -2.37 -1.53 13.63
C PRO A 180 -2.84 -0.07 13.56
N HIS A 181 -1.91 0.90 13.47
CA HIS A 181 -2.29 2.32 13.35
C HIS A 181 -2.77 2.76 11.95
N LYS A 182 -2.85 1.83 10.98
CA LYS A 182 -3.45 2.05 9.65
C LYS A 182 -4.85 1.44 9.62
N LEU A 183 -5.06 0.34 8.91
CA LEU A 183 -6.36 -0.34 8.81
C LEU A 183 -6.75 -1.13 10.07
N GLY A 184 -5.92 -1.11 11.12
CA GLY A 184 -6.25 -1.66 12.43
C GLY A 184 -6.99 -0.70 13.36
N PHE A 185 -7.16 0.57 12.98
CA PHE A 185 -7.87 1.60 13.77
C PHE A 185 -7.27 1.86 15.17
N ILE A 186 -5.97 1.61 15.36
CA ILE A 186 -5.27 1.90 16.61
C ILE A 186 -4.62 3.29 16.55
N PRO A 187 -4.61 4.08 17.64
CA PRO A 187 -3.85 5.32 17.67
C PRO A 187 -2.36 5.10 17.44
N TYR A 188 -1.70 6.05 16.80
CA TYR A 188 -0.24 6.06 16.70
C TYR A 188 0.40 6.15 18.12
N PRO A 189 1.57 5.53 18.33
CA PRO A 189 2.30 4.64 17.42
C PRO A 189 1.94 3.15 17.64
N ALA A 190 1.66 2.42 16.57
CA ALA A 190 1.49 0.97 16.59
C ALA A 190 1.80 0.34 15.22
N GLY A 191 3.03 -0.13 15.06
CA GLY A 191 3.48 -0.99 13.94
C GLY A 191 3.87 -2.38 14.45
N ALA A 192 3.84 -3.38 13.56
CA ALA A 192 4.22 -4.74 13.88
C ALA A 192 4.93 -5.42 12.71
N ILE A 193 5.82 -6.36 13.05
CA ILE A 193 6.41 -7.30 12.11
C ILE A 193 6.21 -8.72 12.64
N CYS A 194 5.71 -9.58 11.78
CA CYS A 194 5.48 -10.99 12.06
C CYS A 194 6.52 -11.82 11.29
N PHE A 195 7.12 -12.81 11.94
CA PHE A 195 8.04 -13.75 11.31
C PHE A 195 7.44 -15.14 11.35
N LYS A 196 7.50 -15.85 10.21
CA LYS A 196 6.99 -17.22 10.10
C LYS A 196 7.81 -18.19 10.95
N SER A 197 9.12 -17.96 11.06
CA SER A 197 10.01 -18.86 11.78
C SER A 197 10.65 -18.19 13.01
N PRO A 198 10.72 -18.90 14.15
CA PRO A 198 11.35 -18.36 15.36
C PRO A 198 12.86 -18.22 15.26
N TRP A 199 13.53 -18.78 14.23
CA TRP A 199 14.99 -18.67 14.08
C TRP A 199 15.47 -17.22 14.01
N VAL A 200 14.60 -16.31 13.55
CA VAL A 200 14.90 -14.88 13.50
C VAL A 200 15.25 -14.33 14.88
N LYS A 201 14.64 -14.84 15.97
CA LYS A 201 15.01 -14.46 17.34
C LYS A 201 16.47 -14.78 17.63
N ALA A 202 16.99 -15.92 17.17
CA ALA A 202 18.37 -16.28 17.38
C ALA A 202 19.32 -15.30 16.66
N VAL A 203 18.96 -14.84 15.46
CA VAL A 203 19.78 -13.94 14.64
C VAL A 203 19.66 -12.48 15.08
N ALA A 204 18.49 -12.05 15.55
CA ALA A 204 18.25 -10.68 16.02
C ALA A 204 18.70 -10.44 17.46
N ARG A 205 18.96 -11.49 18.25
CA ARG A 205 19.26 -11.37 19.68
C ARG A 205 20.48 -10.46 19.94
N GLN A 206 20.27 -9.47 20.79
CA GLN A 206 21.33 -8.67 21.41
C GLN A 206 21.16 -8.76 22.93
N ASP A 207 22.14 -9.34 23.62
CA ASP A 207 22.07 -9.52 25.06
C ASP A 207 22.16 -8.16 25.78
N ALA A 208 21.24 -7.94 26.73
CA ALA A 208 21.17 -6.74 27.55
C ALA A 208 21.62 -7.06 28.99
N PRO A 209 22.82 -6.61 29.42
CA PRO A 209 23.41 -7.00 30.71
C PRO A 209 22.55 -6.66 31.94
N TYR A 210 21.70 -5.64 31.86
CA TYR A 210 20.85 -5.16 32.96
C TYR A 210 19.54 -5.94 33.14
N LEU A 211 19.28 -6.96 32.31
CA LEU A 211 18.16 -7.90 32.50
C LEU A 211 18.58 -9.17 33.27
N GLU A 212 19.84 -9.25 33.68
CA GLU A 212 20.36 -10.30 34.56
C GLU A 212 20.52 -9.73 35.96
N ASP A 213 19.64 -10.09 36.90
CA ASP A 213 19.87 -9.91 38.34
C ASP A 213 18.88 -10.80 39.15
N ASP A 214 18.99 -12.12 39.01
CA ASP A 214 18.61 -13.09 40.06
C ASP A 214 19.14 -14.49 39.69
N PRO A 215 20.17 -15.02 40.37
CA PRO A 215 20.71 -16.36 40.12
C PRO A 215 19.74 -17.50 40.47
N ASP A 216 18.67 -17.23 41.24
CA ASP A 216 17.66 -18.22 41.65
C ASP A 216 16.38 -18.18 40.80
N LYS A 217 16.29 -17.28 39.80
CA LYS A 217 15.18 -17.24 38.84
C LYS A 217 15.61 -17.70 37.44
N PRO A 218 14.75 -18.40 36.68
CA PRO A 218 15.02 -18.67 35.27
C PRO A 218 15.33 -17.36 34.55
N ARG A 219 16.35 -17.37 33.68
CA ARG A 219 16.88 -16.18 32.98
C ARG A 219 15.75 -15.29 32.45
N ALA A 220 15.55 -14.13 33.08
CA ALA A 220 14.56 -13.14 32.65
C ALA A 220 14.78 -12.68 31.18
N GLY A 221 16.02 -12.79 30.69
CA GLY A 221 16.40 -12.48 29.30
C GLY A 221 15.77 -13.38 28.23
N GLU A 222 15.26 -14.58 28.54
CA GLU A 222 14.54 -15.39 27.55
C GLU A 222 13.08 -14.93 27.34
N GLN A 223 12.50 -14.28 28.36
CA GLN A 223 11.11 -13.80 28.34
C GLN A 223 10.97 -12.35 27.86
N SER A 224 12.04 -11.56 27.89
CA SER A 224 12.01 -10.17 27.42
C SER A 224 11.96 -10.11 25.89
N ILE A 225 10.94 -9.47 25.33
CA ILE A 225 10.85 -9.24 23.88
C ILE A 225 11.89 -8.22 23.37
N GLY A 226 12.41 -7.37 24.26
CA GLY A 226 13.28 -6.24 23.91
C GLY A 226 14.63 -6.67 23.32
N VAL A 227 15.14 -7.85 23.67
CA VAL A 227 16.42 -8.35 23.15
C VAL A 227 16.35 -8.84 21.70
N TYR A 228 15.15 -8.94 21.11
CA TYR A 228 14.91 -9.49 19.76
C TYR A 228 14.43 -8.44 18.75
N VAL A 229 14.37 -7.15 19.13
CA VAL A 229 13.82 -6.07 18.29
C VAL A 229 14.85 -4.97 18.07
N LEU A 230 14.65 -4.16 17.03
CA LEU A 230 15.53 -3.04 16.70
C LEU A 230 15.40 -1.86 17.68
N GLU A 231 14.21 -1.66 18.23
CA GLU A 231 13.93 -0.60 19.19
C GLU A 231 14.38 -0.98 20.61
N GLY A 232 14.65 0.02 21.45
CA GLY A 232 14.90 -0.18 22.88
C GLY A 232 13.60 -0.11 23.70
N SER A 233 13.53 0.89 24.59
CA SER A 233 12.32 1.19 25.36
C SER A 233 11.13 1.44 24.44
N LYS A 234 9.99 0.80 24.76
CA LYS A 234 8.77 0.86 23.96
C LYS A 234 7.52 0.89 24.86
N PRO A 235 6.46 1.61 24.47
CA PRO A 235 5.30 1.81 25.33
C PRO A 235 4.45 0.53 25.44
N GLY A 236 4.29 0.00 26.66
CA GLY A 236 3.35 -1.09 26.93
C GLY A 236 1.89 -0.73 26.58
N ALA A 237 1.54 0.57 26.65
CA ALA A 237 0.24 1.08 26.28
C ALA A 237 -0.12 0.85 24.79
N ALA A 238 0.87 0.86 23.88
CA ALA A 238 0.61 0.55 22.47
C ALA A 238 0.19 -0.92 22.31
N ALA A 239 0.90 -1.84 22.97
CA ALA A 239 0.53 -3.25 22.97
C ALA A 239 -0.84 -3.49 23.62
N ALA A 240 -1.15 -2.80 24.72
CA ALA A 240 -2.46 -2.86 25.36
C ALA A 240 -3.59 -2.34 24.46
N GLY A 241 -3.36 -1.25 23.71
CA GLY A 241 -4.33 -0.70 22.76
C GLY A 241 -4.65 -1.67 21.62
N VAL A 242 -3.62 -2.29 21.03
CA VAL A 242 -3.78 -3.33 20.02
C VAL A 242 -4.53 -4.53 20.60
N TRP A 243 -4.09 -5.03 21.76
CA TRP A 243 -4.71 -6.19 22.42
C TRP A 243 -6.18 -5.98 22.75
N LEU A 244 -6.53 -4.81 23.32
CA LEU A 244 -7.91 -4.47 23.66
C LEU A 244 -8.79 -4.43 22.42
N SER A 245 -8.32 -3.78 21.35
CA SER A 245 -9.05 -3.72 20.08
C SER A 245 -9.26 -5.12 19.48
N HIS A 246 -8.23 -5.96 19.41
CA HIS A 246 -8.34 -7.33 18.88
C HIS A 246 -9.19 -8.26 19.73
N SER A 247 -9.29 -7.99 21.04
CA SER A 247 -10.13 -8.76 21.96
C SER A 247 -11.62 -8.36 21.87
N LEU A 248 -11.91 -7.13 21.43
CA LEU A 248 -13.27 -6.61 21.27
C LEU A 248 -13.79 -6.70 19.83
N ILE A 249 -12.89 -6.62 18.85
CA ILE A 249 -13.16 -6.67 17.42
C ILE A 249 -12.31 -7.81 16.85
N ALA A 250 -12.96 -8.94 16.60
CA ALA A 250 -12.29 -10.15 16.13
C ALA A 250 -11.62 -9.92 14.76
N LEU A 251 -10.41 -10.45 14.60
CA LEU A 251 -9.62 -10.38 13.37
C LEU A 251 -10.09 -11.40 12.31
N ASP A 252 -11.37 -11.37 12.03
CA ASP A 252 -12.03 -12.24 11.07
C ASP A 252 -13.12 -11.48 10.31
N ALA A 253 -13.76 -12.19 9.40
CA ALA A 253 -14.70 -11.63 8.45
C ALA A 253 -16.05 -11.28 9.09
N SER A 254 -16.32 -11.77 10.31
CA SER A 254 -17.55 -11.45 11.03
C SER A 254 -17.50 -10.05 11.68
N GLN A 255 -16.30 -9.55 11.99
CA GLN A 255 -16.12 -8.27 12.69
C GLN A 255 -15.20 -7.32 11.92
N HIS A 256 -13.88 -7.40 12.12
CA HIS A 256 -12.94 -6.44 11.51
C HIS A 256 -13.04 -6.47 9.98
N GLY A 257 -13.20 -7.66 9.39
CA GLY A 257 -13.36 -7.82 7.96
C GLY A 257 -14.63 -7.16 7.41
N ARG A 258 -15.73 -7.11 8.18
CA ARG A 258 -16.94 -6.38 7.78
C ARG A 258 -16.67 -4.88 7.62
N MET A 259 -15.95 -4.28 8.59
CA MET A 259 -15.59 -2.86 8.53
C MET A 259 -14.73 -2.53 7.30
N LEU A 260 -13.81 -3.42 6.94
CA LEU A 260 -12.94 -3.23 5.77
C LEU A 260 -13.65 -3.51 4.45
N ARG A 261 -14.57 -4.47 4.41
CA ARG A 261 -15.43 -4.72 3.26
C ARG A 261 -16.20 -3.46 2.89
N ASP A 262 -16.81 -2.82 3.87
CA ASP A 262 -17.62 -1.61 3.65
C ASP A 262 -16.74 -0.44 3.16
N GLN A 263 -15.48 -0.36 3.59
CA GLN A 263 -14.50 0.61 3.07
C GLN A 263 -14.07 0.36 1.63
N VAL A 264 -13.82 -0.91 1.25
CA VAL A 264 -13.51 -1.29 -0.14
C VAL A 264 -14.72 -1.00 -1.05
N ARG A 265 -15.94 -1.33 -0.59
CA ARG A 265 -17.17 -0.98 -1.31
C ARG A 265 -17.34 0.52 -1.47
N ALA A 266 -17.03 1.32 -0.45
CA ALA A 266 -17.09 2.78 -0.53
C ALA A 266 -16.12 3.35 -1.58
N ALA A 267 -14.92 2.77 -1.71
CA ALA A 267 -13.98 3.14 -2.78
C ALA A 267 -14.51 2.76 -4.17
N CYS A 268 -15.13 1.58 -4.31
CA CYS A 268 -15.78 1.18 -5.56
C CYS A 268 -16.97 2.10 -5.91
N GLU A 269 -17.78 2.49 -4.93
CA GLU A 269 -18.88 3.43 -5.11
C GLU A 269 -18.36 4.81 -5.52
N PHE A 270 -17.29 5.30 -4.89
CA PHE A 270 -16.65 6.56 -5.27
C PHE A 270 -16.13 6.54 -6.70
N HIS A 271 -15.47 5.46 -7.12
CA HIS A 271 -15.07 5.25 -8.51
C HIS A 271 -16.26 5.32 -9.47
N ALA A 272 -17.31 4.54 -9.20
CA ALA A 272 -18.51 4.51 -10.04
C ALA A 272 -19.20 5.88 -10.13
N LEU A 273 -19.26 6.62 -9.02
CA LEU A 273 -19.80 7.98 -9.00
C LEU A 273 -18.95 8.95 -9.82
N LEU A 274 -17.62 8.89 -9.74
CA LEU A 274 -16.74 9.75 -10.55
C LEU A 274 -16.99 9.55 -12.05
N GLU A 275 -17.24 8.31 -12.48
CA GLU A 275 -17.55 7.97 -13.88
C GLU A 275 -18.99 8.33 -14.28
N ALA A 276 -19.96 8.08 -13.40
CA ALA A 276 -21.38 8.28 -13.69
C ALA A 276 -21.81 9.75 -13.65
N TYR A 277 -21.19 10.58 -12.81
CA TYR A 277 -21.57 11.98 -12.62
C TYR A 277 -21.73 12.80 -13.93
N PRO A 278 -20.78 12.80 -14.87
CA PRO A 278 -20.87 13.57 -16.11
C PRO A 278 -21.92 13.03 -17.11
N HIS A 279 -22.45 11.81 -16.90
CA HIS A 279 -23.55 11.28 -17.70
C HIS A 279 -24.91 11.80 -17.21
N GLU A 280 -24.99 12.15 -15.93
CA GLU A 280 -26.20 12.63 -15.27
C GLU A 280 -26.28 14.15 -15.16
N ILE A 281 -25.12 14.82 -15.17
CA ILE A 281 -24.97 16.28 -15.06
C ILE A 281 -24.02 16.74 -16.17
N GLU A 282 -24.45 17.74 -16.95
CA GLU A 282 -23.59 18.33 -17.97
C GLU A 282 -22.38 19.00 -17.32
N CYS A 283 -21.19 18.46 -17.58
CA CYS A 283 -19.92 18.92 -17.05
C CYS A 283 -18.95 19.24 -18.20
N LYS A 284 -18.21 20.35 -18.10
CA LYS A 284 -17.08 20.73 -18.96
C LYS A 284 -15.79 20.01 -18.58
N VAL A 285 -15.78 19.30 -17.45
CA VAL A 285 -14.67 18.46 -17.00
C VAL A 285 -15.06 16.98 -16.95
N ARG A 286 -14.06 16.11 -16.92
CA ARG A 286 -14.18 14.67 -16.66
C ARG A 286 -13.17 14.25 -15.60
N ALA A 287 -13.59 13.38 -14.68
CA ALA A 287 -12.67 12.67 -13.82
C ALA A 287 -12.02 11.51 -14.59
N HIS A 288 -10.71 11.34 -14.41
CA HIS A 288 -9.93 10.22 -14.91
C HIS A 288 -9.32 9.51 -13.71
N VAL A 289 -9.84 8.32 -13.42
CA VAL A 289 -9.28 7.45 -12.37
C VAL A 289 -8.02 6.76 -12.91
N LEU A 290 -7.02 6.60 -12.06
CA LEU A 290 -5.74 5.96 -12.39
C LEU A 290 -5.97 4.50 -12.82
N CYS A 291 -6.60 3.72 -11.95
CA CYS A 291 -7.06 2.36 -12.19
C CYS A 291 -8.28 2.06 -11.29
N PRO A 292 -9.07 1.01 -11.59
CA PRO A 292 -10.10 0.53 -10.67
C PRO A 292 -9.51 0.22 -9.29
N PRO A 293 -10.25 0.45 -8.20
CA PRO A 293 -9.73 0.26 -6.84
C PRO A 293 -9.43 -1.22 -6.56
N GLY A 294 -8.18 -1.51 -6.16
CA GLY A 294 -7.80 -2.82 -5.63
C GLY A 294 -8.04 -3.00 -4.13
N SER A 295 -8.22 -1.88 -3.42
CA SER A 295 -8.55 -1.81 -2.00
C SER A 295 -9.43 -0.58 -1.73
N ASN A 296 -9.22 0.14 -0.61
CA ASN A 296 -10.02 1.30 -0.23
C ASN A 296 -9.37 2.65 -0.61
N ILE A 297 -8.48 2.66 -1.61
CA ILE A 297 -7.80 3.88 -2.10
C ILE A 297 -8.19 4.13 -3.56
N VAL A 298 -8.48 5.39 -3.89
CA VAL A 298 -8.77 5.82 -5.27
C VAL A 298 -7.90 7.02 -5.62
N CYS A 299 -7.09 6.89 -6.66
CA CYS A 299 -6.29 7.97 -7.25
C CYS A 299 -6.93 8.47 -8.55
N TYR A 300 -7.09 9.78 -8.70
CA TYR A 300 -7.80 10.39 -9.82
C TYR A 300 -7.33 11.82 -10.09
N LEU A 301 -7.68 12.33 -11.27
CA LEU A 301 -7.51 13.73 -11.65
C LEU A 301 -8.66 14.17 -12.56
N PHE A 302 -8.80 15.47 -12.77
CA PHE A 302 -9.75 16.06 -13.71
C PHE A 302 -9.04 16.61 -14.93
N ALA A 303 -9.69 16.52 -16.09
CA ALA A 303 -9.29 17.20 -17.32
C ALA A 303 -10.53 17.79 -18.01
N PRO A 304 -10.36 18.76 -18.93
CA PRO A 304 -11.46 19.23 -19.76
C PRO A 304 -12.08 18.07 -20.55
N ALA A 305 -13.41 18.08 -20.69
CA ALA A 305 -14.14 17.11 -21.48
C ALA A 305 -13.85 17.24 -22.98
N GLU A 306 -13.49 18.44 -23.43
CA GLU A 306 -13.16 18.77 -24.83
C GLU A 306 -11.91 19.65 -24.92
N GLY A 307 -11.28 19.71 -26.10
CA GLY A 307 -10.22 20.67 -26.42
C GLY A 307 -8.80 20.29 -26.00
N GLY A 308 -8.63 19.24 -25.19
CA GLY A 308 -7.31 18.74 -24.75
C GLY A 308 -6.53 19.73 -23.88
N MET A 309 -5.59 19.23 -23.08
CA MET A 309 -4.74 20.08 -22.23
C MET A 309 -3.38 19.42 -22.04
N PRO A 310 -2.25 20.14 -22.21
CA PRO A 310 -0.93 19.57 -21.94
C PRO A 310 -0.82 19.02 -20.51
N LEU A 311 -0.13 17.90 -20.30
CA LEU A 311 -0.06 17.24 -18.99
C LEU A 311 0.41 18.18 -17.86
N LYS A 312 1.38 19.05 -18.15
CA LYS A 312 1.86 20.07 -17.21
C LYS A 312 0.75 21.05 -16.79
N ALA A 313 -0.15 21.40 -17.70
CA ALA A 313 -1.31 22.24 -17.42
C ALA A 313 -2.39 21.45 -16.66
N ILE A 314 -2.63 20.18 -16.99
CA ILE A 314 -3.50 19.27 -16.21
C ILE A 314 -3.02 19.17 -14.76
N ASN A 315 -1.71 19.01 -14.54
CA ASN A 315 -1.12 18.97 -13.20
C ASN A 315 -1.35 20.27 -12.43
N ARG A 316 -1.23 21.43 -13.09
CA ARG A 316 -1.51 22.73 -12.47
C ARG A 316 -2.99 22.90 -12.14
N PHE A 317 -3.86 22.49 -13.05
CA PHE A 317 -5.30 22.49 -12.89
C PHE A 317 -5.73 21.67 -11.67
N ASN A 318 -5.26 20.42 -11.56
CA ASN A 318 -5.58 19.57 -10.42
C ASN A 318 -5.00 20.04 -9.09
N ARG A 319 -3.83 20.71 -9.09
CA ARG A 319 -3.31 21.36 -7.88
C ARG A 319 -4.24 22.46 -7.38
N ARG A 320 -4.88 23.22 -8.28
CA ARG A 320 -5.88 24.24 -7.91
C ARG A 320 -7.14 23.62 -7.33
N ILE A 321 -7.64 22.54 -7.93
CA ILE A 321 -8.79 21.80 -7.38
C ILE A 321 -8.46 21.30 -5.97
N HIS A 322 -7.30 20.65 -5.79
CA HIS A 322 -6.87 20.13 -4.49
C HIS A 322 -6.76 21.22 -3.40
N GLN A 323 -6.43 22.47 -3.73
CA GLN A 323 -6.37 23.57 -2.73
C GLN A 323 -7.70 23.78 -2.01
N ALA A 324 -8.83 23.49 -2.66
CA ALA A 324 -10.16 23.55 -2.04
C ALA A 324 -10.41 22.43 -1.01
N PHE A 325 -9.53 21.43 -0.92
CA PHE A 325 -9.63 20.28 -0.01
C PHE A 325 -8.41 20.14 0.93
N ASP A 326 -7.39 21.00 0.77
CA ASP A 326 -6.15 20.95 1.54
C ASP A 326 -6.22 21.85 2.77
N ALA A 327 -5.82 21.33 3.93
CA ALA A 327 -5.69 22.10 5.17
C ALA A 327 -4.23 22.39 5.55
N GLY A 328 -3.30 22.16 4.63
CA GLY A 328 -1.88 22.43 4.82
C GLY A 328 -1.52 23.92 4.94
N PRO A 329 -0.24 24.21 5.23
CA PRO A 329 0.28 25.57 5.27
C PRO A 329 0.00 26.31 3.96
N GLY A 330 -0.69 27.45 4.03
CA GLY A 330 -1.13 28.23 2.86
C GLY A 330 -2.59 28.06 2.46
N SER A 331 -3.35 27.23 3.19
CA SER A 331 -4.82 27.17 3.12
C SER A 331 -5.43 28.52 3.54
N ASP A 332 -6.37 29.02 2.75
CA ASP A 332 -7.16 30.24 3.00
C ASP A 332 -8.36 30.01 3.94
N GLN A 333 -8.73 28.74 4.17
CA GLN A 333 -9.81 28.34 5.07
C GLN A 333 -9.30 27.64 6.33
N ARG A 334 -10.04 27.79 7.44
CA ARG A 334 -9.77 27.03 8.67
C ARG A 334 -10.22 25.59 8.48
N VAL A 335 -9.59 24.68 9.21
CA VAL A 335 -9.92 23.23 9.18
C VAL A 335 -11.41 22.97 9.41
N PHE A 336 -12.04 23.66 10.36
CA PHE A 336 -13.46 23.46 10.71
C PHE A 336 -14.44 23.99 9.66
N ASP A 337 -14.01 24.89 8.78
CA ASP A 337 -14.87 25.43 7.72
C ASP A 337 -14.88 24.49 6.49
N ARG A 338 -13.99 23.51 6.44
CA ARG A 338 -13.87 22.55 5.33
C ARG A 338 -14.81 21.37 5.53
N ARG A 339 -15.60 21.08 4.51
CA ARG A 339 -16.51 19.93 4.49
C ARG A 339 -15.80 18.62 4.17
N PHE A 340 -14.78 18.67 3.31
CA PHE A 340 -14.08 17.50 2.79
C PHE A 340 -12.57 17.72 2.78
N PHE A 341 -11.84 16.61 2.90
CA PHE A 341 -10.39 16.55 2.82
C PHE A 341 -10.00 15.50 1.78
N VAL A 342 -9.09 15.88 0.90
CA VAL A 342 -8.56 15.02 -0.17
C VAL A 342 -7.04 15.12 -0.08
N SER A 343 -6.37 13.97 -0.20
CA SER A 343 -4.92 13.95 -0.23
C SER A 343 -4.41 14.02 -1.67
N ARG A 344 -3.09 14.06 -1.84
CA ARG A 344 -2.48 14.14 -3.17
C ARG A 344 -1.22 13.32 -3.25
N THR A 345 -0.86 12.97 -4.47
CA THR A 345 0.40 12.34 -4.80
C THR A 345 0.90 12.80 -6.17
N THR A 346 2.11 12.39 -6.54
CA THR A 346 2.66 12.62 -7.87
C THR A 346 3.41 11.37 -8.31
N LEU A 347 2.96 10.74 -9.38
CA LEU A 347 3.69 9.69 -10.06
C LEU A 347 4.75 10.33 -10.95
N SER A 348 5.97 9.82 -10.88
CA SER A 348 7.11 10.29 -11.68
C SER A 348 7.77 9.10 -12.37
N ALA A 349 8.33 9.32 -13.56
CA ALA A 349 9.04 8.28 -14.31
C ALA A 349 10.21 7.64 -13.54
N GLU A 350 10.80 8.36 -12.57
CA GLU A 350 11.83 7.81 -11.66
C GLU A 350 11.31 6.73 -10.70
N ARG A 351 10.00 6.75 -10.41
CA ARG A 351 9.38 5.88 -9.41
C ARG A 351 8.43 4.85 -10.03
N CYS A 352 7.85 5.15 -11.18
CA CYS A 352 6.88 4.28 -11.81
C CYS A 352 7.00 4.43 -13.32
N GLY A 353 7.32 3.33 -14.00
CA GLY A 353 7.54 3.32 -15.44
C GLY A 353 6.32 3.80 -16.24
N PRO A 354 6.53 4.33 -17.47
CA PRO A 354 5.45 4.83 -18.30
C PRO A 354 4.43 3.74 -18.71
N SER A 355 4.82 2.46 -18.71
CA SER A 355 3.93 1.33 -19.02
C SER A 355 2.78 1.22 -18.02
N ALA A 356 3.03 1.43 -16.73
CA ALA A 356 2.02 1.33 -15.67
C ALA A 356 0.96 2.43 -15.78
N VAL A 357 1.35 3.64 -16.23
CA VAL A 357 0.45 4.79 -16.39
C VAL A 357 -0.05 4.98 -17.83
N GLY A 358 0.36 4.13 -18.78
CA GLY A 358 0.11 4.32 -20.22
C GLY A 358 -1.38 4.51 -20.55
N GLY A 359 -2.25 3.68 -19.97
CA GLY A 359 -3.70 3.80 -20.20
C GLY A 359 -4.29 5.11 -19.68
N LEU A 360 -3.74 5.71 -18.62
CA LEU A 360 -4.14 7.05 -18.17
C LEU A 360 -3.62 8.12 -19.13
N LEU A 361 -2.36 8.03 -19.57
CA LEU A 361 -1.77 8.99 -20.51
C LEU A 361 -2.54 9.03 -21.84
N GLU A 362 -2.92 7.85 -22.36
CA GLU A 362 -3.77 7.73 -23.55
C GLU A 362 -5.11 8.46 -23.39
N ARG A 363 -5.82 8.25 -22.26
CA ARG A 363 -7.09 8.94 -21.97
C ARG A 363 -6.94 10.46 -21.82
N LEU A 364 -5.74 10.94 -21.48
CA LEU A 364 -5.43 12.36 -21.35
C LEU A 364 -4.85 12.98 -22.63
N GLY A 365 -4.59 12.17 -23.67
CA GLY A 365 -3.87 12.61 -24.87
C GLY A 365 -2.41 13.03 -24.60
N ALA A 366 -1.79 12.46 -23.56
CA ALA A 366 -0.41 12.74 -23.17
C ALA A 366 0.53 11.60 -23.62
N THR A 367 1.81 11.94 -23.81
CA THR A 367 2.85 10.98 -24.23
C THR A 367 3.70 10.51 -23.05
N PRO A 368 4.44 9.38 -23.18
CA PRO A 368 5.45 9.00 -22.20
C PRO A 368 6.52 10.08 -21.96
N GLN A 369 6.82 10.89 -22.98
CA GLN A 369 7.75 12.02 -22.86
C GLN A 369 7.19 13.12 -21.95
N ASP A 370 5.90 13.48 -22.13
CA ASP A 370 5.24 14.45 -21.24
C ASP A 370 5.27 13.97 -19.77
N TYR A 371 5.06 12.67 -19.56
CA TYR A 371 5.13 12.05 -18.24
C TYR A 371 6.54 12.08 -17.65
N ALA A 372 7.57 11.77 -18.45
CA ALA A 372 8.95 11.86 -18.01
C ALA A 372 9.35 13.28 -17.58
N GLU A 373 8.81 14.30 -18.25
CA GLU A 373 9.12 15.70 -17.94
C GLU A 373 8.33 16.28 -16.77
N SER A 374 7.06 15.90 -16.61
CA SER A 374 6.13 16.58 -15.70
C SER A 374 5.59 15.71 -14.56
N GLY A 375 5.73 14.39 -14.66
CA GLY A 375 4.97 13.44 -13.84
C GLY A 375 3.45 13.58 -14.03
N VAL A 376 2.68 12.83 -13.24
CA VAL A 376 1.22 12.99 -13.13
C VAL A 376 0.87 13.34 -11.70
N PHE A 377 0.25 14.50 -11.50
CA PHE A 377 -0.34 14.87 -10.22
C PHE A 377 -1.71 14.20 -10.08
N LEU A 378 -1.91 13.52 -8.95
CA LEU A 378 -3.16 12.84 -8.65
C LEU A 378 -3.70 13.34 -7.31
N MET A 379 -5.01 13.57 -7.27
CA MET A 379 -5.75 13.58 -6.02
C MET A 379 -5.96 12.14 -5.57
N ARG A 380 -5.99 11.93 -4.26
CA ARG A 380 -6.09 10.61 -3.64
C ARG A 380 -7.09 10.64 -2.51
N SER A 381 -8.10 9.78 -2.59
CA SER A 381 -9.10 9.57 -1.55
C SER A 381 -8.90 8.20 -0.92
N VAL A 382 -8.73 8.17 0.40
CA VAL A 382 -8.56 6.94 1.18
C VAL A 382 -9.84 6.73 1.99
N MET A 383 -10.64 5.74 1.62
CA MET A 383 -11.95 5.48 2.21
C MET A 383 -11.80 4.63 3.47
N MET A 384 -11.58 5.29 4.61
CA MET A 384 -11.40 4.61 5.90
C MET A 384 -12.59 4.74 6.85
N SER A 385 -13.64 5.50 6.50
CA SER A 385 -14.78 5.67 7.39
C SER A 385 -15.56 4.36 7.53
N PRO A 386 -15.66 3.78 8.75
CA PRO A 386 -16.47 2.59 8.98
C PRO A 386 -17.97 2.91 9.07
N TRP A 387 -18.34 4.18 8.93
CA TRP A 387 -19.69 4.69 9.16
C TRP A 387 -20.47 4.96 7.88
N TYR A 388 -19.90 4.70 6.70
CA TYR A 388 -20.54 5.11 5.45
C TYR A 388 -21.89 4.41 5.22
N GLU A 389 -21.92 3.08 5.36
CA GLU A 389 -23.17 2.33 5.19
C GLU A 389 -24.25 2.76 6.20
N LEU A 390 -23.88 2.98 7.46
CA LEU A 390 -24.80 3.51 8.48
C LEU A 390 -25.29 4.93 8.14
N ALA A 391 -24.44 5.77 7.54
CA ALA A 391 -24.83 7.09 7.09
C ALA A 391 -25.85 7.00 5.94
N LYS A 392 -25.66 6.07 4.99
CA LYS A 392 -26.60 5.83 3.88
C LYS A 392 -27.96 5.38 4.38
N GLU A 393 -28.01 4.46 5.35
CA GLU A 393 -29.25 4.04 6.01
C GLU A 393 -30.01 5.22 6.64
N ARG A 394 -29.29 6.26 7.06
CA ARG A 394 -29.84 7.51 7.61
C ARG A 394 -30.04 8.60 6.56
N GLY A 395 -29.93 8.27 5.27
CA GLY A 395 -30.15 9.18 4.15
C GLY A 395 -29.00 10.16 3.86
N ARG A 396 -27.79 9.90 4.38
CA ARG A 396 -26.58 10.71 4.14
C ARG A 396 -25.60 9.97 3.23
N PHE A 397 -25.28 10.57 2.09
CA PHE A 397 -24.44 9.96 1.05
C PHE A 397 -23.14 10.75 0.89
N PHE A 398 -22.31 10.79 1.95
CA PHE A 398 -21.15 11.69 1.95
C PHE A 398 -20.09 11.38 0.88
N VAL A 399 -20.05 10.16 0.33
CA VAL A 399 -19.20 9.83 -0.83
C VAL A 399 -19.72 10.49 -2.11
N ALA A 400 -21.04 10.47 -2.35
CA ALA A 400 -21.66 11.23 -3.42
C ALA A 400 -21.51 12.74 -3.24
N GLU A 401 -21.72 13.23 -2.01
CA GLU A 401 -21.52 14.65 -1.69
C GLU A 401 -20.07 15.10 -1.93
N LEU A 402 -19.08 14.21 -1.73
CA LEU A 402 -17.67 14.47 -2.07
C LEU A 402 -17.47 14.56 -3.59
N VAL A 403 -18.07 13.67 -4.38
CA VAL A 403 -17.99 13.72 -5.85
C VAL A 403 -18.61 15.01 -6.40
N GLU A 404 -19.77 15.42 -5.87
CA GLU A 404 -20.39 16.70 -6.20
C GLU A 404 -19.47 17.89 -5.89
N ALA A 405 -18.81 17.89 -4.72
CA ALA A 405 -17.87 18.94 -4.36
C ALA A 405 -16.65 18.95 -5.30
N LEU A 406 -16.11 17.79 -5.66
CA LEU A 406 -14.97 17.66 -6.57
C LEU A 406 -15.29 18.20 -7.97
N TYR A 407 -16.41 17.78 -8.56
CA TYR A 407 -16.86 18.30 -9.85
C TYR A 407 -17.14 19.79 -9.78
N GLY A 408 -17.77 20.28 -8.70
CA GLY A 408 -18.03 21.69 -8.49
C GLY A 408 -16.75 22.55 -8.44
N GLU A 409 -15.72 22.11 -7.74
CA GLU A 409 -14.43 22.81 -7.71
C GLU A 409 -13.64 22.67 -9.03
N ALA A 410 -13.78 21.54 -9.73
CA ALA A 410 -13.19 21.35 -11.04
C ALA A 410 -13.79 22.28 -12.11
N GLU A 411 -15.12 22.44 -12.14
CA GLU A 411 -15.81 23.40 -13.00
C GLU A 411 -15.37 24.84 -12.72
N LYS A 412 -15.29 25.23 -11.45
CA LYS A 412 -14.81 26.56 -11.03
C LYS A 412 -13.35 26.82 -11.41
N ALA A 413 -12.50 25.79 -11.35
CA ALA A 413 -11.08 25.93 -11.68
C ALA A 413 -10.82 25.99 -13.20
N LEU A 414 -11.79 25.55 -14.02
CA LEU A 414 -11.72 25.57 -15.48
C LEU A 414 -12.25 26.89 -16.07
N GLY A 415 -13.31 27.44 -15.48
CA GLY A 415 -13.84 28.78 -15.79
C GLY A 415 -12.91 29.89 -15.34
#